data_AF-A0A7Y0N0L8-F1
#
_entry.id   AF-A0A7Y0N0L8-F1
#
_cell.length_a   1.000
_cell.length_b   1.000
_cell.length_c   1.000
_cell.angle_alpha   90.00
_cell.angle_beta   90.00
_cell.angle_gamma   90.00
#
_symmetry.space_group_name_H-M   'P 1'
#
loop_
_entity.id
_entity.type
_entity.pdbx_description
1 polymer ?
#
loop_
_entity_poly.entity_id
_entity_poly.type
_entity_poly.pdbx_seq_one_letter_code
_entity_poly.pdbx_strand_id
1 'polypeptide(L)'
;NVSADSFTLADGQDELRVPMTFTANGIEYTKTYVLKRGSYALNVEYDVANNSGNNATFGMYAHLRQNLMDDGGSITMPTYRGGAYSTEDTRYKKYSFEDMQDRNLSINLADGQGWAAMIQHYFAAAWIPRNEPDTNLYTRVIGNLGDIGVRMPNKTIATGDQAKFEATLWVGPKLQQEMAAVAPNLDLVVDYGWLWFIAKPLHSLLAFIQSFVGNWGVAIICLTFIVRGAMYPLTKAQYTSMAKMRMLQPKLQAMR
;
A
#
# COMPACT_ATOMS: atom_id res chain seq x y z
N ASN A 1 -30.81 -4.94 -0.60
CA ASN A 1 -31.16 -5.26 -1.99
C ASN A 1 -30.02 -4.85 -2.90
N VAL A 2 -29.67 -5.72 -3.83
CA VAL A 2 -28.68 -5.45 -4.88
C VAL A 2 -29.45 -5.52 -6.20
N SER A 3 -29.11 -4.70 -7.19
CA SER A 3 -29.85 -4.64 -8.46
C SER A 3 -29.65 -5.86 -9.36
N ALA A 4 -28.60 -6.66 -9.11
CA ALA A 4 -28.28 -7.88 -9.85
C ALA A 4 -27.48 -8.87 -8.99
N ASP A 5 -27.51 -10.14 -9.37
CA ASP A 5 -26.73 -11.21 -8.72
C ASP A 5 -25.26 -11.25 -9.19
N SER A 6 -24.96 -10.61 -10.33
CA SER A 6 -23.60 -10.51 -10.87
C SER A 6 -23.38 -9.17 -11.57
N PHE A 7 -22.15 -8.68 -11.47
CA PHE A 7 -21.70 -7.45 -12.11
C PHE A 7 -20.41 -7.75 -12.86
N THR A 8 -20.38 -7.41 -14.15
CA THR A 8 -19.21 -7.62 -15.01
C THR A 8 -18.89 -6.32 -15.73
N LEU A 9 -17.62 -5.94 -15.73
CA LEU A 9 -17.15 -4.79 -16.49
C LEU A 9 -17.10 -5.18 -17.97
N ALA A 10 -18.13 -4.78 -18.72
CA ALA A 10 -18.27 -5.11 -20.14
C ALA A 10 -17.14 -4.52 -20.99
N ASP A 11 -16.83 -5.17 -22.12
CA ASP A 11 -15.83 -4.67 -23.08
C ASP A 11 -16.20 -3.25 -23.54
N GLY A 12 -15.19 -2.37 -23.63
CA GLY A 12 -15.37 -0.96 -23.97
C GLY A 12 -15.90 -0.07 -22.84
N GLN A 13 -16.24 -0.61 -21.66
CA GLN A 13 -16.55 0.20 -20.47
C GLN A 13 -15.32 0.37 -19.58
N ASP A 14 -15.15 1.57 -19.04
CA ASP A 14 -14.02 1.92 -18.16
C ASP A 14 -14.38 1.95 -16.67
N GLU A 15 -15.68 1.92 -16.33
CA GLU A 15 -16.16 1.97 -14.95
C GLU A 15 -17.28 0.95 -14.73
N LEU A 16 -17.24 0.26 -13.59
CA LEU A 16 -18.31 -0.61 -13.10
C LEU A 16 -18.76 -0.10 -11.72
N ARG A 17 -20.05 0.21 -11.59
CA ARG A 17 -20.68 0.60 -10.32
C ARG A 17 -21.55 -0.53 -9.81
N VAL A 18 -21.37 -0.89 -8.54
CA VAL A 18 -22.11 -1.96 -7.87
C VAL A 18 -22.84 -1.38 -6.65
N PRO A 19 -24.06 -0.85 -6.83
CA PRO A 19 -24.85 -0.28 -5.73
C PRO A 19 -25.56 -1.37 -4.94
N MET A 20 -25.51 -1.25 -3.61
CA MET A 20 -26.17 -2.10 -2.64
C MET A 20 -27.02 -1.21 -1.74
N THR A 21 -28.34 -1.37 -1.77
CA THR A 21 -29.26 -0.58 -0.97
C THR A 21 -29.73 -1.35 0.26
N PHE A 22 -29.94 -0.66 1.36
CA PHE A 22 -30.53 -1.21 2.58
C PHE A 22 -31.39 -0.14 3.21
N THR A 23 -32.58 -0.50 3.70
CA THR A 23 -33.49 0.45 4.35
C THR A 23 -33.89 -0.12 5.69
N ALA A 24 -33.70 0.66 6.76
CA ALA A 24 -34.10 0.28 8.10
C ALA A 24 -34.46 1.53 8.92
N ASN A 25 -35.51 1.44 9.73
CA ASN A 25 -35.93 2.50 10.65
C ASN A 25 -36.13 3.87 9.98
N GLY A 26 -36.63 3.89 8.74
CA GLY A 26 -36.81 5.11 7.95
C GLY A 26 -35.53 5.71 7.40
N ILE A 27 -34.40 5.01 7.45
CA ILE A 27 -33.11 5.46 6.91
C ILE A 27 -32.73 4.54 5.75
N GLU A 28 -32.36 5.14 4.63
CA GLU A 28 -31.88 4.45 3.44
C GLU A 28 -30.36 4.57 3.35
N TYR A 29 -29.69 3.45 3.12
CA TYR A 29 -28.25 3.32 2.98
C TYR A 29 -27.97 2.76 1.60
N THR A 30 -27.18 3.47 0.81
CA THR A 30 -26.69 2.99 -0.48
C THR A 30 -25.18 2.90 -0.41
N LYS A 31 -24.65 1.67 -0.43
CA LYS A 31 -23.21 1.42 -0.55
C LYS A 31 -22.89 1.10 -2.00
N THR A 32 -21.99 1.86 -2.62
CA THR A 32 -21.58 1.66 -4.00
C THR A 32 -20.09 1.33 -4.06
N TYR A 33 -19.75 0.17 -4.63
CA TYR A 33 -18.39 -0.09 -5.07
C TYR A 33 -18.21 0.44 -6.49
N VAL A 34 -17.17 1.24 -6.71
CA VAL A 34 -16.84 1.80 -8.03
C VAL A 34 -15.46 1.29 -8.43
N LEU A 35 -15.43 0.49 -9.48
CA LEU A 35 -14.24 -0.14 -10.03
C LEU A 35 -13.92 0.49 -11.38
N LYS A 36 -12.64 0.68 -11.69
CA LYS A 36 -12.18 1.21 -12.98
C LYS A 36 -11.29 0.20 -13.71
N ARG A 37 -11.39 0.17 -15.04
CA ARG A 37 -10.58 -0.73 -15.88
C ARG A 37 -9.10 -0.52 -15.61
N GLY A 38 -8.38 -1.61 -15.35
CA GLY A 38 -6.93 -1.58 -15.11
C GLY A 38 -6.53 -0.89 -13.80
N SER A 39 -7.45 -0.63 -12.88
CA SER A 39 -7.15 -0.02 -11.58
C SER A 39 -7.37 -1.00 -10.43
N TYR A 40 -6.43 -0.98 -9.48
CA TYR A 40 -6.54 -1.69 -8.21
C TYR A 40 -7.08 -0.81 -7.06
N ALA A 41 -7.45 0.43 -7.36
CA ALA A 41 -8.04 1.37 -6.42
C ALA A 41 -9.56 1.41 -6.63
N LEU A 42 -10.30 0.84 -5.68
CA LEU A 42 -11.76 0.79 -5.70
C LEU A 42 -12.29 1.89 -4.82
N ASN A 43 -13.21 2.72 -5.32
CA ASN A 43 -13.92 3.64 -4.45
C ASN A 43 -15.09 2.92 -3.77
N VAL A 44 -15.30 3.24 -2.51
CA VAL A 44 -16.41 2.76 -1.70
C VAL A 44 -17.13 3.99 -1.19
N GLU A 45 -18.31 4.22 -1.77
CA GLU A 45 -19.16 5.35 -1.49
C GLU A 45 -20.35 4.89 -0.65
N TYR A 46 -20.72 5.65 0.36
CA TYR A 46 -21.95 5.46 1.14
C TYR A 46 -22.79 6.72 1.06
N ASP A 47 -24.00 6.59 0.54
CA ASP A 47 -25.04 7.61 0.59
C ASP A 47 -26.06 7.20 1.64
N VAL A 48 -26.28 8.06 2.63
CA VAL A 48 -27.22 7.82 3.74
C VAL A 48 -28.29 8.89 3.73
N ALA A 49 -29.54 8.51 3.45
CA ALA A 49 -30.70 9.40 3.46
C ALA A 49 -31.56 9.13 4.69
N ASN A 50 -31.75 10.14 5.54
CA ASN A 50 -32.47 10.00 6.80
C ASN A 50 -33.92 10.49 6.67
N ASN A 51 -34.87 9.56 6.62
CA ASN A 51 -36.31 9.85 6.62
C ASN A 51 -37.00 9.29 7.87
N SER A 52 -36.25 9.12 8.98
CA SER A 52 -36.74 8.46 10.21
C SER A 52 -37.62 9.33 11.10
N GLY A 53 -37.73 10.64 10.81
CA GLY A 53 -38.42 11.61 11.66
C GLY A 53 -37.58 12.13 12.84
N ASN A 54 -36.35 11.64 13.02
CA ASN A 54 -35.41 12.10 14.05
C ASN A 54 -34.01 12.33 13.44
N ASN A 55 -33.15 13.08 14.14
CA ASN A 55 -31.75 13.17 13.77
C ASN A 55 -31.04 11.82 14.02
N ALA A 56 -30.17 11.42 13.10
CA ALA A 56 -29.43 10.17 13.19
C ALA A 56 -27.93 10.42 13.02
N THR A 57 -27.10 9.76 13.84
CA THR A 57 -25.66 9.96 13.84
C THR A 57 -24.94 8.72 13.32
N PHE A 58 -24.06 8.91 12.33
CA PHE A 58 -23.34 7.83 11.66
C PHE A 58 -21.84 8.11 11.60
N GLY A 59 -21.04 7.08 11.81
CA GLY A 59 -19.61 7.09 11.54
C GLY A 59 -19.25 5.92 10.64
N MET A 60 -18.58 6.19 9.53
CA MET A 60 -18.06 5.13 8.66
C MET A 60 -16.78 4.55 9.26
N TYR A 61 -16.67 3.23 9.24
CA TYR A 61 -15.41 2.54 9.52
C TYR A 61 -15.13 1.50 8.46
N ALA A 62 -13.85 1.23 8.24
CA ALA A 62 -13.40 0.19 7.34
C ALA A 62 -12.07 -0.38 7.85
N HIS A 63 -11.93 -1.71 7.90
CA HIS A 63 -10.67 -2.34 8.30
C HIS A 63 -10.34 -3.52 7.40
N LEU A 64 -9.06 -3.85 7.43
CA LEU A 64 -8.48 -5.06 6.88
C LEU A 64 -8.24 -6.00 8.05
N ARG A 65 -8.57 -7.28 7.87
CA ARG A 65 -8.47 -8.31 8.90
C ARG A 65 -7.62 -9.46 8.39
N GLN A 66 -6.66 -9.91 9.19
CA GLN A 66 -5.77 -11.01 8.83
C GLN A 66 -5.40 -11.86 10.06
N ASN A 67 -5.11 -13.14 9.84
CA ASN A 67 -4.56 -14.01 10.88
C ASN A 67 -3.14 -13.57 11.27
N LEU A 68 -2.87 -13.54 12.57
CA LEU A 68 -1.59 -13.10 13.13
C LEU A 68 -0.49 -14.15 12.95
N MET A 69 -0.84 -15.42 12.74
CA MET A 69 0.13 -16.50 12.53
C MET A 69 0.92 -16.32 11.22
N ASP A 70 2.23 -16.54 11.28
CA ASP A 70 3.16 -16.39 10.16
C ASP A 70 3.19 -17.66 9.28
N ASP A 71 3.05 -17.49 7.97
CA ASP A 71 2.95 -18.59 6.99
C ASP A 71 4.34 -19.06 6.48
N GLY A 72 5.31 -19.22 7.39
CA GLY A 72 6.53 -19.98 7.09
C GLY A 72 7.50 -19.32 6.09
N GLY A 73 7.82 -18.04 6.28
CA GLY A 73 8.90 -17.39 5.53
C GLY A 73 10.27 -18.05 5.75
N SER A 74 11.14 -18.00 4.74
CA SER A 74 12.53 -18.45 4.90
C SER A 74 13.29 -17.53 5.86
N ILE A 75 13.95 -18.08 6.88
CA ILE A 75 14.80 -17.36 7.84
C ILE A 75 15.85 -16.49 7.12
N THR A 76 16.28 -16.90 5.93
CA THR A 76 17.32 -16.20 5.14
C THR A 76 16.82 -14.96 4.41
N MET A 77 15.51 -14.81 4.20
CA MET A 77 14.88 -13.64 3.58
C MET A 77 13.48 -13.41 4.18
N PRO A 78 13.40 -12.86 5.41
CA PRO A 78 12.12 -12.52 6.01
C PRO A 78 11.48 -11.38 5.20
N THR A 79 10.32 -11.65 4.61
CA THR A 79 9.53 -10.63 3.92
C THR A 79 8.53 -10.05 4.90
N TYR A 80 8.49 -8.72 5.02
CA TYR A 80 7.56 -8.09 5.96
C TYR A 80 6.10 -8.42 5.62
N ARG A 81 5.37 -8.95 6.62
CA ARG A 81 3.93 -9.15 6.62
C ARG A 81 3.36 -8.50 7.87
N GLY A 82 2.40 -7.59 7.72
CA GLY A 82 1.86 -6.84 8.84
C GLY A 82 1.13 -5.57 8.42
N GLY A 83 0.79 -4.75 9.42
CA GLY A 83 0.16 -3.45 9.20
C GLY A 83 1.17 -2.37 8.80
N ALA A 84 0.69 -1.33 8.15
CA ALA A 84 1.43 -0.09 7.99
C ALA A 84 0.46 1.07 7.93
N TYR A 85 0.96 2.27 8.19
CA TYR A 85 0.17 3.48 8.07
C TYR A 85 1.00 4.67 7.61
N SER A 86 0.30 5.70 7.17
CA SER A 86 0.82 7.03 6.94
C SER A 86 -0.14 8.07 7.51
N THR A 87 0.43 9.13 8.07
CA THR A 87 -0.25 10.34 8.56
C THR A 87 0.53 11.59 8.09
N GLU A 88 0.02 12.78 8.39
CA GLU A 88 0.70 14.06 8.14
C GLU A 88 2.13 14.08 8.74
N ASP A 89 2.27 13.71 10.00
CA ASP A 89 3.57 13.69 10.70
C ASP A 89 4.44 12.46 10.37
N THR A 90 3.81 11.38 9.88
CA THR A 90 4.47 10.09 9.65
C THR A 90 4.28 9.64 8.21
N ARG A 91 5.29 9.89 7.38
CA ARG A 91 5.28 9.50 5.96
C ARG A 91 5.03 8.01 5.75
N TYR A 92 5.65 7.15 6.56
CA TYR A 92 5.44 5.70 6.50
C TYR A 92 5.93 5.06 7.79
N LYS A 93 5.10 4.21 8.39
CA LYS A 93 5.51 3.37 9.51
C LYS A 93 4.89 2.00 9.42
N LYS A 94 5.72 0.98 9.58
CA LYS A 94 5.31 -0.40 9.79
C LYS A 94 4.72 -0.54 11.20
N TYR A 95 3.65 -1.31 11.31
CA TYR A 95 3.01 -1.64 12.57
C TYR A 95 2.78 -3.15 12.57
N SER A 96 3.73 -3.87 13.14
CA SER A 96 3.76 -5.33 13.10
C SER A 96 2.58 -5.93 13.86
N PHE A 97 2.30 -7.21 13.63
CA PHE A 97 1.28 -7.91 14.40
C PHE A 97 1.62 -8.02 15.89
N GLU A 98 2.91 -8.09 16.22
CA GLU A 98 3.42 -8.00 17.60
C GLU A 98 3.11 -6.62 18.19
N ASP A 99 3.41 -5.54 17.48
CA ASP A 99 3.08 -4.17 17.94
C ASP A 99 1.58 -3.99 18.19
N MET A 100 0.72 -4.60 17.35
CA MET A 100 -0.74 -4.57 17.54
C MET A 100 -1.18 -5.33 18.79
N GLN A 101 -0.50 -6.43 19.13
CA GLN A 101 -0.77 -7.21 20.34
C GLN A 101 -0.32 -6.47 21.60
N ASP A 102 0.81 -5.76 21.53
CA ASP A 102 1.34 -4.97 22.63
C ASP A 102 0.50 -3.71 22.88
N ARG A 103 0.17 -2.97 21.82
CA ARG A 103 -0.63 -1.75 21.91
C ARG A 103 -1.43 -1.51 20.63
N ASN A 104 -2.73 -1.26 20.80
CA ASN A 104 -3.55 -0.81 19.69
C ASN A 104 -3.13 0.59 19.22
N LEU A 105 -2.94 0.74 17.91
CA LEU A 105 -2.82 2.02 17.23
C LEU A 105 -4.13 2.80 17.40
N SER A 106 -4.01 4.09 17.65
CA SER A 106 -5.11 5.05 17.58
C SER A 106 -4.51 6.42 17.32
N ILE A 107 -4.63 6.92 16.09
CA ILE A 107 -4.09 8.21 15.65
C ILE A 107 -5.14 8.91 14.81
N ASN A 108 -5.42 10.19 15.08
CA ASN A 108 -6.34 10.98 14.28
C ASN A 108 -5.58 11.70 13.15
N LEU A 109 -6.16 11.72 11.96
CA LEU A 109 -5.68 12.47 10.80
C LEU A 109 -6.25 13.89 10.86
N ALA A 110 -5.46 14.85 11.31
CA ALA A 110 -5.93 16.24 11.50
C ALA A 110 -6.49 16.85 10.21
N ASP A 111 -5.83 16.62 9.07
CA ASP A 111 -6.24 17.10 7.76
C ASP A 111 -7.04 16.06 6.93
N GLY A 112 -7.28 14.88 7.51
CA GLY A 112 -7.94 13.77 6.84
C GLY A 112 -7.08 13.05 5.81
N GLN A 113 -5.78 13.39 5.69
CA GLN A 113 -4.84 12.72 4.79
C GLN A 113 -4.05 11.65 5.50
N GLY A 114 -4.04 10.46 4.92
CA GLY A 114 -3.34 9.31 5.47
C GLY A 114 -3.98 8.03 4.98
N TRP A 115 -3.48 6.91 5.48
CA TRP A 115 -4.01 5.61 5.13
C TRP A 115 -3.56 4.55 6.13
N ALA A 116 -4.33 3.47 6.18
CA ALA A 116 -4.05 2.27 6.96
C ALA A 116 -4.02 1.06 6.03
N ALA A 117 -2.95 0.26 6.07
CA ALA A 117 -2.70 -0.82 5.13
C ALA A 117 -2.30 -2.13 5.81
N MET A 118 -2.58 -3.24 5.15
CA MET A 118 -1.94 -4.54 5.38
C MET A 118 -1.06 -4.88 4.19
N ILE A 119 0.16 -5.32 4.48
CA ILE A 119 1.21 -5.52 3.49
C ILE A 119 1.70 -6.97 3.57
N GLN A 120 1.98 -7.56 2.40
CA GLN A 120 2.76 -8.78 2.23
C GLN A 120 3.84 -8.55 1.17
N HIS A 121 4.61 -9.57 0.75
CA HIS A 121 5.79 -9.35 -0.09
C HIS A 121 5.48 -8.58 -1.39
N TYR A 122 4.53 -9.06 -2.21
CA TYR A 122 4.20 -8.48 -3.53
C TYR A 122 2.90 -7.69 -3.59
N PHE A 123 2.04 -7.81 -2.58
CA PHE A 123 0.70 -7.22 -2.58
C PHE A 123 0.48 -6.37 -1.34
N ALA A 124 -0.48 -5.47 -1.44
CA ALA A 124 -0.98 -4.67 -0.33
C ALA A 124 -2.49 -4.50 -0.44
N ALA A 125 -3.12 -4.32 0.71
CA ALA A 125 -4.47 -3.77 0.81
C ALA A 125 -4.40 -2.51 1.67
N ALA A 126 -5.09 -1.43 1.30
CA ALA A 126 -5.08 -0.18 2.06
C ALA A 126 -6.43 0.53 2.03
N TRP A 127 -6.86 1.04 3.17
CA TRP A 127 -7.98 1.97 3.27
C TRP A 127 -7.46 3.40 3.33
N ILE A 128 -7.99 4.23 2.43
CA ILE A 128 -7.66 5.64 2.28
C ILE A 128 -8.96 6.44 2.46
N PRO A 129 -9.14 7.19 3.56
CA PRO A 129 -10.28 8.10 3.71
C PRO A 129 -10.19 9.24 2.69
N ARG A 130 -11.32 9.76 2.22
CA ARG A 130 -11.37 10.89 1.28
C ARG A 130 -12.04 12.09 1.91
N ASN A 131 -11.27 13.16 2.16
CA ASN A 131 -11.77 14.44 2.65
C ASN A 131 -12.50 14.36 4.01
N GLU A 132 -12.00 13.54 4.94
CA GLU A 132 -12.58 13.37 6.27
C GLU A 132 -11.54 13.70 7.36
N PRO A 133 -11.40 14.98 7.74
CA PRO A 133 -10.61 15.38 8.90
C PRO A 133 -11.01 14.61 10.16
N ASP A 134 -10.07 14.50 11.10
CA ASP A 134 -10.23 13.75 12.36
C ASP A 134 -10.52 12.25 12.18
N THR A 135 -10.30 11.68 10.99
CA THR A 135 -10.38 10.23 10.80
C THR A 135 -9.36 9.52 11.67
N ASN A 136 -9.82 8.57 12.48
CA ASN A 136 -8.99 7.75 13.36
C ASN A 136 -8.44 6.53 12.61
N LEU A 137 -7.12 6.44 12.46
CA LEU A 137 -6.41 5.22 12.11
C LEU A 137 -6.28 4.35 13.35
N TYR A 138 -6.73 3.09 13.27
CA TYR A 138 -6.73 2.20 14.42
C TYR A 138 -6.24 0.80 14.09
N THR A 139 -5.76 0.11 15.12
CA THR A 139 -5.61 -1.35 15.09
C THR A 139 -6.40 -1.97 16.22
N ARG A 140 -6.73 -3.26 16.06
CA ARG A 140 -7.37 -4.05 17.11
C ARG A 140 -7.02 -5.51 16.94
N VAL A 141 -6.66 -6.18 18.03
CA VAL A 141 -6.51 -7.63 18.05
C VAL A 141 -7.74 -8.28 18.68
N ILE A 142 -8.32 -9.27 18.00
CA ILE A 142 -9.41 -10.10 18.52
C ILE A 142 -9.02 -11.57 18.35
N GLY A 143 -8.66 -12.23 19.45
CA GLY A 143 -8.15 -13.59 19.41
C GLY A 143 -6.90 -13.67 18.52
N ASN A 144 -6.95 -14.47 17.47
CA ASN A 144 -5.84 -14.64 16.50
C ASN A 144 -5.96 -13.74 15.25
N LEU A 145 -6.85 -12.74 15.28
CA LEU A 145 -7.11 -11.85 14.15
C LEU A 145 -6.65 -10.45 14.49
N GLY A 146 -5.82 -9.86 13.63
CA GLY A 146 -5.44 -8.45 13.67
C GLY A 146 -6.30 -7.65 12.70
N ASP A 147 -6.83 -6.54 13.17
CA ASP A 147 -7.51 -5.52 12.38
C ASP A 147 -6.60 -4.29 12.26
N ILE A 148 -6.51 -3.70 11.07
CA ILE A 148 -6.02 -2.34 10.87
C ILE A 148 -6.97 -1.59 9.95
N GLY A 149 -7.30 -0.35 10.27
CA GLY A 149 -8.33 0.36 9.52
C GLY A 149 -8.48 1.82 9.86
N VAL A 150 -9.56 2.39 9.35
CA VAL A 150 -9.94 3.78 9.47
C VAL A 150 -11.33 3.88 10.08
N ARG A 151 -11.55 4.89 10.91
CA ARG A 151 -12.85 5.26 11.47
C ARG A 151 -13.03 6.77 11.34
N MET A 152 -13.94 7.17 10.47
CA MET A 152 -14.27 8.57 10.23
C MET A 152 -15.04 9.16 11.42
N PRO A 153 -15.00 10.49 11.60
CA PRO A 153 -15.80 11.15 12.62
C PRO A 153 -17.30 10.91 12.41
N ASN A 154 -18.05 11.00 13.50
CA ASN A 154 -19.49 10.87 13.45
C ASN A 154 -20.13 12.11 12.81
N LYS A 155 -20.98 11.91 11.81
CA LYS A 155 -21.83 12.95 11.22
C LYS A 155 -23.27 12.76 11.66
N THR A 156 -23.89 13.84 12.13
CA THR A 156 -25.34 13.86 12.43
C THR A 156 -26.08 14.34 11.20
N ILE A 157 -27.03 13.52 10.74
CA ILE A 157 -27.88 13.77 9.58
C ILE A 157 -29.28 14.10 10.11
N ALA A 158 -29.79 15.30 9.81
CA ALA A 158 -31.14 15.67 10.21
C ALA A 158 -32.19 14.88 9.42
N THR A 159 -33.43 14.84 9.91
CA THR A 159 -34.52 14.23 9.14
C THR A 159 -34.78 15.03 7.86
N GLY A 160 -34.90 14.34 6.73
CA GLY A 160 -34.99 14.91 5.39
C GLY A 160 -33.65 15.17 4.71
N ASP A 161 -32.53 15.08 5.44
CA ASP A 161 -31.18 15.30 4.90
C ASP A 161 -30.51 13.99 4.46
N GLN A 162 -29.44 14.16 3.69
CA GLN A 162 -28.55 13.09 3.26
C GLN A 162 -27.09 13.43 3.54
N ALA A 163 -26.28 12.41 3.78
CA ALA A 163 -24.82 12.55 3.89
C ALA A 163 -24.10 11.50 3.05
N LYS A 164 -22.91 11.88 2.57
CA LYS A 164 -21.99 11.01 1.85
C LYS A 164 -20.75 10.71 2.68
N PHE A 165 -20.30 9.46 2.63
CA PHE A 165 -18.99 9.03 3.12
C PHE A 165 -18.23 8.34 1.98
N GLU A 166 -16.95 8.66 1.83
CA GLU A 166 -16.14 8.13 0.74
C GLU A 166 -14.79 7.64 1.25
N ALA A 167 -14.41 6.44 0.83
CA ALA A 167 -13.06 5.92 1.00
C ALA A 167 -12.62 5.20 -0.28
N THR A 168 -11.30 5.15 -0.50
CA THR A 168 -10.71 4.29 -1.50
C THR A 168 -10.10 3.07 -0.81
N LEU A 169 -10.35 1.89 -1.37
CA LEU A 169 -9.69 0.63 -1.04
C LEU A 169 -8.69 0.32 -2.15
N TRP A 170 -7.40 0.31 -1.82
CA TRP A 170 -6.41 -0.38 -2.67
C TRP A 170 -6.45 -1.86 -2.34
N VAL A 171 -6.55 -2.74 -3.34
CA VAL A 171 -6.32 -4.18 -3.19
C VAL A 171 -5.63 -4.70 -4.45
N GLY A 172 -4.33 -4.93 -4.37
CA GLY A 172 -3.57 -5.28 -5.55
C GLY A 172 -2.07 -5.40 -5.35
N PRO A 173 -1.32 -5.59 -6.45
CA PRO A 173 0.14 -5.61 -6.43
C PRO A 173 0.71 -4.25 -6.00
N LYS A 174 1.95 -4.24 -5.53
CA LYS A 174 2.60 -2.99 -5.11
C LYS A 174 3.18 -2.19 -6.28
N LEU A 175 2.31 -1.54 -7.03
CA LEU A 175 2.69 -0.73 -8.20
C LEU A 175 2.94 0.71 -7.75
N GLN A 176 4.22 1.08 -7.54
CA GLN A 176 4.60 2.37 -6.94
C GLN A 176 3.95 3.58 -7.61
N GLN A 177 3.96 3.66 -8.94
CA GLN A 177 3.43 4.82 -9.66
C GLN A 177 1.91 4.95 -9.47
N GLU A 178 1.18 3.85 -9.56
CA GLU A 178 -0.27 3.82 -9.37
C GLU A 178 -0.63 4.11 -7.91
N MET A 179 0.10 3.52 -6.96
CA MET A 179 -0.12 3.75 -5.53
C MET A 179 0.15 5.22 -5.14
N ALA A 180 1.23 5.82 -5.65
CA ALA A 180 1.52 7.24 -5.44
C ALA A 180 0.42 8.17 -5.97
N ALA A 181 -0.24 7.79 -7.08
CA ALA A 181 -1.36 8.55 -7.64
C ALA A 181 -2.64 8.42 -6.80
N VAL A 182 -2.80 7.33 -6.03
CA VAL A 182 -3.98 7.09 -5.19
C VAL A 182 -3.92 7.87 -3.88
N ALA A 183 -2.77 7.87 -3.21
CA ALA A 183 -2.57 8.60 -1.97
C ALA A 183 -1.09 8.94 -1.74
N PRO A 184 -0.80 10.09 -1.11
CA PRO A 184 0.57 10.44 -0.72
C PRO A 184 1.23 9.33 0.11
N ASN A 185 2.51 9.07 -0.18
CA ASN A 185 3.35 8.08 0.48
C ASN A 185 2.88 6.61 0.38
N LEU A 186 1.78 6.30 -0.32
CA LEU A 186 1.30 4.93 -0.45
C LEU A 186 2.26 4.06 -1.28
N ASP A 187 3.11 4.66 -2.11
CA ASP A 187 4.19 3.97 -2.83
C ASP A 187 5.28 3.41 -1.90
N LEU A 188 5.41 3.95 -0.68
CA LEU A 188 6.42 3.53 0.30
C LEU A 188 6.17 2.13 0.89
N VAL A 189 5.03 1.50 0.58
CA VAL A 189 4.79 0.09 0.91
C VAL A 189 5.73 -0.87 0.16
N VAL A 190 6.36 -0.41 -0.92
CA VAL A 190 7.46 -1.13 -1.57
C VAL A 190 8.72 -0.95 -0.74
N ASP A 191 9.01 -1.98 0.05
CA ASP A 191 10.18 -2.02 0.90
C ASP A 191 11.43 -2.40 0.09
N TYR A 192 12.24 -1.39 -0.23
CA TYR A 192 13.56 -1.58 -0.82
C TYR A 192 14.67 -1.81 0.23
N GLY A 193 14.32 -1.85 1.51
CA GLY A 193 15.26 -1.95 2.61
C GLY A 193 16.20 -0.75 2.72
N TRP A 194 17.31 -0.94 3.42
CA TRP A 194 18.35 0.09 3.62
C TRP A 194 18.90 0.66 2.31
N LEU A 195 19.02 -0.17 1.27
CA LEU A 195 19.61 0.19 -0.02
C LEU A 195 18.61 0.87 -0.97
N TRP A 196 17.51 1.42 -0.46
CA TRP A 196 16.45 2.03 -1.27
C TRP A 196 16.96 3.12 -2.23
N PHE A 197 17.99 3.86 -1.82
CA PHE A 197 18.59 4.92 -2.63
C PHE A 197 19.36 4.41 -3.86
N ILE A 198 19.80 3.14 -3.84
CA ILE A 198 20.38 2.46 -5.01
C ILE A 198 19.30 1.70 -5.78
N ALA A 199 18.41 1.02 -5.05
CA ALA A 199 17.40 0.15 -5.63
C ALA A 199 16.37 0.92 -6.47
N LYS A 200 15.91 2.10 -6.02
CA LYS A 200 14.94 2.93 -6.76
C LYS A 200 15.50 3.39 -8.13
N PRO A 201 16.69 4.03 -8.23
CA PRO A 201 17.26 4.40 -9.53
C PRO A 201 17.53 3.19 -10.43
N LEU A 202 18.01 2.08 -9.87
CA LEU A 202 18.30 0.88 -10.65
C LEU A 202 17.02 0.26 -11.23
N HIS A 203 15.94 0.24 -10.44
CA HIS A 203 14.63 -0.22 -10.91
C HIS A 203 14.06 0.69 -12.00
N SER A 204 14.19 2.02 -11.84
CA SER A 204 13.75 2.98 -12.86
C SER A 204 14.52 2.80 -14.18
N LEU A 205 15.83 2.61 -14.12
CA LEU A 205 16.65 2.31 -15.30
C LEU A 205 16.27 0.97 -15.93
N LEU A 206 16.00 -0.06 -15.13
CA LEU A 206 15.53 -1.36 -15.63
C LEU A 206 14.19 -1.23 -16.36
N ALA A 207 13.22 -0.52 -15.78
CA ALA A 207 11.92 -0.28 -16.37
C ALA A 207 12.04 0.54 -17.67
N PHE A 208 12.94 1.53 -17.70
CA PHE A 208 13.26 2.28 -18.92
C PHE A 208 13.82 1.37 -20.02
N ILE A 209 14.76 0.48 -19.72
CA ILE A 209 15.27 -0.47 -20.73
C ILE A 209 14.17 -1.44 -21.17
N GLN A 210 13.35 -1.91 -20.23
CA GLN A 210 12.25 -2.83 -20.51
C GLN A 210 11.22 -2.22 -21.45
N SER A 211 10.96 -0.90 -21.39
CA SER A 211 10.02 -0.25 -22.30
C SER A 211 10.47 -0.26 -23.77
N PHE A 212 11.78 -0.37 -24.05
CA PHE A 212 12.30 -0.52 -25.42
C PHE A 212 12.37 -1.98 -25.86
N VAL A 213 12.82 -2.87 -24.97
CA VAL A 213 13.14 -4.26 -25.33
C VAL A 213 11.91 -5.18 -25.21
N GLY A 214 10.94 -4.83 -24.36
CA GLY A 214 9.73 -5.62 -24.11
C GLY A 214 9.93 -6.90 -23.30
N ASN A 215 11.17 -7.29 -22.97
CA ASN A 215 11.49 -8.52 -22.24
C ASN A 215 12.34 -8.24 -20.99
N TRP A 216 11.87 -8.68 -19.82
CA TRP A 216 12.56 -8.48 -18.53
C TRP A 216 13.95 -9.12 -18.47
N GLY A 217 14.12 -10.33 -19.03
CA GLY A 217 15.41 -11.03 -19.02
C GLY A 217 16.46 -10.30 -19.85
N VAL A 218 16.09 -9.84 -21.04
CA VAL A 218 16.99 -9.06 -21.89
C VAL A 218 17.28 -7.69 -21.28
N ALA A 219 16.28 -7.05 -20.65
CA ALA A 219 16.49 -5.80 -19.94
C ALA A 219 17.50 -5.94 -18.79
N ILE A 220 17.46 -7.05 -18.04
CA ILE A 220 18.46 -7.36 -17.00
C ILE A 220 19.85 -7.52 -17.62
N ILE A 221 19.98 -8.26 -18.73
CA ILE A 221 21.26 -8.42 -19.43
C ILE A 221 21.83 -7.04 -19.83
N CYS A 222 21.03 -6.19 -20.47
CA CYS A 222 21.42 -4.83 -20.82
C CYS A 222 21.82 -4.00 -19.59
N LEU A 223 21.05 -4.07 -18.50
CA LEU A 223 21.36 -3.39 -17.25
C LEU A 223 22.72 -3.85 -16.69
N THR A 224 23.02 -5.14 -16.72
CA THR A 224 24.30 -5.67 -16.24
C THR A 224 25.49 -5.10 -17.02
N PHE A 225 25.36 -4.92 -18.34
CA PHE A 225 26.39 -4.29 -19.15
C PHE A 225 26.57 -2.81 -18.82
N ILE A 226 25.47 -2.07 -18.62
CA ILE A 226 25.52 -0.64 -18.25
C ILE A 226 26.20 -0.46 -16.89
N VAL A 227 25.79 -1.24 -15.88
CA VAL A 227 26.37 -1.16 -14.53
C VAL A 227 27.85 -1.57 -14.56
N ARG A 228 28.21 -2.66 -15.26
CA ARG A 228 29.62 -3.05 -15.44
C ARG A 228 30.43 -1.97 -16.16
N GLY A 229 29.86 -1.33 -17.17
CA GLY A 229 30.50 -0.22 -17.89
C GLY A 229 30.74 0.98 -16.98
N ALA A 230 29.74 1.39 -16.21
CA ALA A 230 29.85 2.49 -15.25
C ALA A 230 30.86 2.19 -14.12
N MET A 231 30.92 0.94 -13.65
CA MET A 231 31.87 0.51 -12.63
C MET A 231 33.27 0.18 -13.17
N TYR A 232 33.49 0.20 -14.49
CA TYR A 232 34.75 -0.19 -15.11
C TYR A 232 35.99 0.55 -14.56
N PRO A 233 35.96 1.88 -14.32
CA PRO A 233 37.11 2.58 -13.73
C PRO A 233 37.48 2.04 -12.34
N LEU A 234 36.46 1.76 -11.52
CA LEU A 234 36.64 1.19 -10.18
C LEU A 234 37.19 -0.24 -10.28
N THR A 235 36.63 -1.06 -11.16
CA THR A 235 37.11 -2.42 -11.40
C THR A 235 38.57 -2.43 -11.85
N LYS A 236 38.95 -1.55 -12.79
CA LYS A 236 40.35 -1.38 -13.24
C LYS A 236 41.29 -0.99 -12.11
N ALA A 237 40.86 -0.06 -11.24
CA ALA A 237 41.64 0.35 -10.08
C ALA A 237 41.84 -0.81 -9.08
N GLN A 238 40.80 -1.59 -8.83
CA GLN A 238 40.86 -2.79 -7.97
C GLN A 238 41.84 -3.82 -8.54
N TYR A 239 41.78 -4.12 -9.84
CA TYR A 239 42.74 -5.03 -10.50
C TYR A 239 44.18 -4.52 -10.40
N THR A 240 44.39 -3.23 -10.60
CA THR A 240 45.71 -2.61 -10.50
C THR A 240 46.27 -2.72 -9.06
N SER A 241 45.42 -2.50 -8.05
CA SER A 241 45.79 -2.66 -6.64
C SER A 241 46.18 -4.12 -6.32
N MET A 242 45.37 -5.08 -6.76
CA MET A 242 45.66 -6.51 -6.57
C MET A 242 46.96 -6.95 -7.26
N ALA A 243 47.23 -6.45 -8.47
CA ALA A 243 48.48 -6.72 -9.17
C ALA A 243 49.69 -6.20 -8.38
N LYS A 244 49.61 -4.97 -7.81
CA LYS A 244 50.66 -4.42 -6.93
C LYS A 244 50.84 -5.25 -5.66
N MET A 245 49.75 -5.67 -5.01
CA MET A 245 49.85 -6.54 -3.82
C MET A 245 50.50 -7.88 -4.14
N ARG A 246 50.20 -8.49 -5.29
CA ARG A 246 50.81 -9.75 -5.74
C ARG A 246 52.31 -9.60 -5.97
N MET A 247 52.76 -8.45 -6.47
CA MET A 247 54.20 -8.15 -6.60
C MET A 247 54.91 -7.92 -5.25
N LEU A 248 54.17 -7.44 -4.24
CA LEU A 248 54.72 -7.17 -2.90
C LEU A 248 54.73 -8.39 -1.98
N GLN A 249 53.87 -9.40 -2.23
CA GLN A 249 53.83 -10.67 -1.49
C GLN A 249 55.20 -11.35 -1.26
N PRO A 250 56.06 -11.57 -2.28
CA PRO A 250 57.34 -12.22 -2.07
C PRO A 250 58.30 -11.41 -1.19
N LYS A 251 58.25 -10.07 -1.26
CA LYS A 251 59.07 -9.19 -0.40
C LYS A 251 58.59 -9.21 1.05
N LEU A 252 57.28 -9.30 1.28
CA LEU A 252 56.68 -9.43 2.61
C LEU A 252 56.99 -10.81 3.24
N GLN A 253 57.07 -11.86 2.43
CA GLN A 253 57.51 -13.19 2.90
C GLN A 253 59.00 -13.22 3.27
N ALA A 254 59.84 -12.48 2.54
CA ALA A 254 61.27 -12.37 2.86
C ALA A 254 61.57 -11.53 4.12
N MET A 255 60.60 -10.76 4.62
CA MET A 255 60.70 -9.97 5.86
C MET A 255 60.02 -10.64 7.06
N ARG A 256 59.45 -11.85 6.90
CA ARG A 256 58.97 -12.71 8.00
C ARG A 256 60.04 -13.74 8.33
#